data_AF-A0A220WBC4-F1
#
_entry.id   AF-A0A220WBC4-F1
#
_cell.length_a   1.000
_cell.length_b   1.000
_cell.length_c   1.000
_cell.angle_alpha   90.00
_cell.angle_beta   90.00
_cell.angle_gamma   90.00
#
_symmetry.space_group_name_H-M   'P 1'
#
loop_
_entity.id
_entity.type
_entity.pdbx_description
1 polymer ?
#
loop_
_entity_poly.entity_id
_entity_poly.type
_entity_poly.pdbx_seq_one_letter_code
_entity_poly.pdbx_strand_id
1 'polypeptide(L)' 'MIETPEIVKTSKKRVSCDGATDIPGGAALGHPRVWLEIDEKGYVECGYCDRRFVLTGGPADVSPALSED' A
#
# COMPACT_ATOMS: atom_id res chain seq x y z
N MET A 1 14.62 -14.01 1.40
CA MET A 1 14.55 -12.70 0.76
C MET A 1 13.40 -11.96 1.45
N ILE A 2 13.65 -10.85 2.12
CA ILE A 2 12.56 -10.04 2.71
C ILE A 2 12.11 -9.11 1.59
N GLU A 3 10.95 -9.42 1.01
CA GLU A 3 10.32 -8.59 -0.01
C GLU A 3 9.59 -7.49 0.76
N THR A 4 10.19 -6.30 0.81
CA THR A 4 9.57 -5.17 1.49
C THR A 4 8.36 -4.73 0.66
N PRO A 5 7.14 -4.79 1.22
CA PRO A 5 5.94 -4.39 0.47
C PRO A 5 6.04 -2.93 0.06
N GLU A 6 5.52 -2.59 -1.12
CA GLU A 6 5.46 -1.20 -1.58
C GLU A 6 4.44 -0.43 -0.71
N ILE A 7 4.92 0.50 0.12
CA ILE A 7 4.08 1.26 1.04
C ILE A 7 3.56 2.54 0.38
N VAL A 8 2.24 2.71 0.36
CA VAL A 8 1.55 3.91 -0.10
C VAL A 8 0.83 4.57 1.07
N LYS A 9 1.20 5.80 1.41
CA LYS A 9 0.51 6.55 2.48
C LYS A 9 -0.75 7.23 1.96
N THR A 10 -1.84 7.14 2.72
CA THR A 10 -3.14 7.75 2.40
C THR A 10 -3.71 8.46 3.62
N SER A 11 -4.41 9.57 3.41
CA SER A 11 -5.17 10.25 4.47
C SER A 11 -6.59 9.72 4.65
N LYS A 12 -7.03 8.80 3.78
CA LYS A 12 -8.40 8.25 3.76
C LYS A 12 -8.39 6.77 4.10
N LYS A 13 -9.37 6.32 4.89
CA LYS A 13 -9.58 4.90 5.19
C LYS A 13 -10.04 4.08 3.99
N ARG A 14 -10.76 4.70 3.05
CA ARG A 14 -11.17 4.04 1.80
C ARG A 14 -10.25 4.48 0.68
N VAL A 15 -9.62 3.51 0.01
CA VAL A 15 -8.67 3.73 -1.08
C VAL A 15 -9.07 2.91 -2.30
N SER A 16 -8.75 3.41 -3.49
CA SER A 16 -8.80 2.63 -4.72
C SER A 16 -7.40 2.19 -5.10
N CYS A 17 -7.24 0.92 -5.46
CA CYS A 17 -6.03 0.42 -6.07
C CYS A 17 -6.35 0.09 -7.55
N ASP A 18 -5.66 0.77 -8.46
CA ASP A 18 -5.80 0.61 -9.91
C ASP A 18 -4.72 -0.33 -10.50
N GLY A 19 -3.97 -1.02 -9.64
CA GLY A 19 -2.80 -1.82 -10.03
C GLY A 19 -1.56 -0.98 -10.27
N ALA A 20 -0.60 -1.52 -11.05
CA ALA A 20 0.67 -0.88 -11.38
C ALA A 20 0.55 0.07 -12.59
N THR A 21 -0.54 0.85 -12.68
CA THR A 21 -0.79 1.77 -13.80
C THR A 21 0.23 2.91 -13.89
N ASP A 22 0.84 3.27 -12.76
CA ASP A 22 1.87 4.31 -12.67
C ASP A 22 3.27 3.81 -13.06
N ILE A 23 3.44 2.50 -13.31
CA ILE A 23 4.71 1.90 -13.71
C ILE A 23 4.72 1.72 -15.24
N PRO A 24 5.71 2.25 -15.97
CA PRO A 24 5.87 2.00 -17.40
C PRO A 24 5.96 0.48 -17.67
N GLY A 25 4.99 -0.08 -18.39
CA GLY A 25 4.86 -1.51 -18.64
C GLY A 25 4.13 -2.31 -17.55
N GLY A 26 3.78 -1.70 -16.42
CA GLY A 26 3.06 -2.33 -15.29
C GLY A 26 1.57 -2.54 -15.52
N ALA A 27 0.98 -1.86 -16.51
CA ALA A 27 -0.44 -2.01 -16.86
C ALA A 27 -0.81 -3.45 -17.29
N ALA A 28 0.13 -4.22 -17.85
CA ALA A 28 -0.09 -5.61 -18.24
C ALA A 28 -0.06 -6.61 -17.06
N LEU A 29 0.52 -6.20 -15.92
CA LEU A 29 0.55 -6.95 -14.66
C LEU A 29 -0.46 -6.38 -13.63
N GLY A 30 -1.22 -5.36 -14.01
CA GLY A 30 -2.19 -4.71 -13.14
C GLY A 30 -3.49 -5.51 -13.01
N HIS A 31 -4.15 -5.36 -11.87
CA HIS A 31 -5.51 -5.84 -11.65
C HIS A 31 -6.54 -4.73 -11.96
N PRO A 32 -7.83 -5.07 -12.19
CA PRO A 32 -8.89 -4.08 -12.29
C PRO A 32 -8.97 -3.19 -11.04
N ARG A 33 -9.51 -1.97 -11.18
CA ARG A 33 -9.75 -1.09 -10.03
C ARG A 33 -10.52 -1.83 -8.93
N VAL A 34 -9.91 -1.92 -7.75
CA VAL A 34 -10.56 -2.41 -6.54
C VAL A 34 -10.60 -1.33 -5.49
N TRP A 35 -11.60 -1.41 -4.61
CA TRP A 35 -11.74 -0.54 -3.46
C TRP A 35 -11.38 -1.32 -2.20
N LEU A 36 -10.45 -0.78 -1.43
CA LEU A 36 -9.96 -1.36 -0.18
C LEU A 36 -10.31 -0.43 0.97
N GLU A 37 -10.55 -1.02 2.15
CA GLU A 37 -10.81 -0.28 3.38
C GLU A 37 -9.72 -0.62 4.40
N ILE A 38 -9.12 0.42 4.97
CA ILE A 38 -8.13 0.34 6.03
C ILE A 38 -8.84 0.04 7.35
N ASP A 39 -8.47 -1.08 7.96
CA ASP A 39 -8.97 -1.52 9.25
C ASP A 39 -8.24 -0.85 10.43
N GLU A 40 -8.55 -1.28 11.65
CA GLU A 40 -8.00 -0.72 12.89
C GLU A 40 -6.48 -0.89 13.03
N LYS A 41 -5.87 -1.82 12.30
CA LYS A 41 -4.40 -1.94 12.17
C LYS A 41 -3.78 -0.72 11.51
N GLY A 42 -4.56 0.13 10.85
CA GLY A 42 -4.08 1.35 10.20
C GLY A 42 -3.47 1.12 8.82
N TYR A 43 -3.59 -0.08 8.25
CA TYR A 43 -3.23 -0.36 6.86
C TYR A 43 -4.14 -1.39 6.20
N VAL A 44 -4.10 -1.49 4.87
CA VAL A 44 -4.70 -2.57 4.09
C VAL A 44 -3.76 -2.97 2.95
N GLU A 45 -3.77 -4.24 2.58
CA GLU A 45 -2.91 -4.79 1.52
C GLU A 45 -3.74 -5.13 0.30
N CYS A 46 -3.23 -4.78 -0.88
CA CYS A 46 -3.83 -5.20 -2.13
C CYS A 46 -3.36 -6.61 -2.47
N GLY A 47 -4.26 -7.60 -2.45
CA GLY A 47 -3.94 -9.01 -2.74
C GLY A 47 -3.58 -9.33 -4.21
N TYR A 48 -3.24 -8.32 -5.00
CA TYR A 48 -2.88 -8.48 -6.42
C TYR A 48 -1.50 -7.88 -6.75
N CYS A 49 -1.16 -6.72 -6.18
CA CYS A 49 0.08 -5.99 -6.48
C CYS A 49 0.96 -5.77 -5.25
N ASP A 50 0.65 -6.41 -4.13
CA ASP A 50 1.38 -6.35 -2.85
C ASP A 50 1.63 -4.94 -2.30
N ARG A 51 0.90 -3.94 -2.82
CA ARG A 51 0.87 -2.58 -2.30
C ARG A 51 0.18 -2.55 -0.95
N ARG A 52 0.85 -1.96 0.04
CA ARG A 52 0.30 -1.73 1.38
C ARG A 52 -0.09 -0.27 1.53
N PHE A 53 -1.38 -0.01 1.67
CA PHE A 53 -1.91 1.33 1.91
C PHE A 53 -1.95 1.61 3.41
N VAL A 54 -1.21 2.60 3.88
CA VAL A 54 -1.08 2.96 5.30
C VAL A 54 -1.79 4.29 5.56
N LEU A 55 -2.62 4.35 6.58
CA LEU A 55 -3.30 5.57 7.00
C LEU A 55 -2.31 6.51 7.69
N THR A 56 -2.11 7.71 7.15
CA THR A 56 -1.26 8.75 7.75
C THR A 56 -1.74 9.10 9.15
N GLY A 57 -0.83 9.11 10.12
CA GLY A 57 -1.15 9.31 11.54
C GLY A 57 -1.91 8.14 12.19
N GLY A 58 -2.11 7.04 11.47
CA GLY A 58 -2.67 5.80 11.99
C GLY A 58 -1.62 4.93 12.69
N PRO A 59 -2.04 3.84 13.35
CA PRO A 59 -1.14 2.99 14.13
C PRO A 59 -0.04 2.30 13.32
N ALA A 60 -0.18 2.23 11.98
CA ALA A 60 0.82 1.67 11.07
C ALA A 60 1.70 2.72 10.38
N ASP A 61 1.50 4.02 10.62
CA ASP A 61 2.34 5.10 10.09
C ASP A 61 3.65 5.24 10.91
N VAL A 62 4.40 4.14 10.99
CA VAL A 62 5.72 4.12 11.62
C VAL A 62 6.76 4.52 10.57
N SER A 63 7.49 5.60 10.81
CA SER A 63 8.60 6.01 9.95
C SER A 63 9.71 4.95 10.02
N PRO A 64 10.18 4.37 8.91
CA PRO A 64 11.28 3.40 8.91
C PRO A 64 12.66 4.05 9.18
N ALA A 65 12.71 5.23 9.82
CA ALA A 65 13.90 6.06 9.85
C ALA A 65 14.93 5.71 10.94
N LEU A 66 14.76 4.66 11.75
CA LEU A 66 15.69 4.34 12.84
C LEU A 66 15.76 2.83 13.13
N SER A 67 16.43 2.05 12.29
CA SER A 67 17.03 0.78 12.71
C SER A 67 18.15 0.35 11.76
N GLU A 68 19.25 1.11 11.78
CA GLU A 68 20.56 0.69 11.31
C GLU A 68 21.55 1.03 12.45
N ASP A 69 21.91 0.02 13.25
CA ASP A 69 23.16 -0.05 14.03
C ASP A 69 23.87 -1.34 13.61
#